data_AF-A0A2V7UGZ7-F1
#
_entry.id   AF-A0A2V7UGZ7-F1
#
_cell.length_a   1.000
_cell.length_b   1.000
_cell.length_c   1.000
_cell.angle_alpha   90.00
_cell.angle_beta   90.00
_cell.angle_gamma   90.00
#
_symmetry.space_group_name_H-M   'P 1'
#
loop_
_entity.id
_entity.type
_entity.pdbx_description
1 polymer ?
#
loop_
_entity_poly.entity_id
_entity_poly.type
_entity_poly.pdbx_seq_one_letter_code
_entity_poly.pdbx_strand_id
1 'polypeptide(L)'
;MAADAAGGGGYERQDADVRTLAWLLAGLLTAALVALGLMDLLYRHFASREARRQPPPTTLAGTRNSVPPEPRLQNTPFEDLHKLRAEEDAALASYGWVDRRAGIVRIPIEKAMEMAGRGGGGKR
;
A
#
# COMPACT_ATOMS: atom_id res chain seq x y z
N MET A 1 24.33 39.06 -73.19
CA MET A 1 23.88 40.20 -72.37
C MET A 1 23.46 39.64 -71.03
N ALA A 2 24.17 40.02 -69.97
CA ALA A 2 24.29 39.30 -68.70
C ALA A 2 22.97 39.20 -67.92
N ALA A 3 22.85 38.12 -67.15
CA ALA A 3 21.88 37.95 -66.09
C ALA A 3 22.15 38.94 -64.95
N ASP A 4 21.08 39.41 -64.30
CA ASP A 4 21.15 39.87 -62.91
C ASP A 4 20.09 39.13 -62.11
N ALA A 5 20.57 38.51 -61.03
CA ALA A 5 19.84 37.63 -60.15
C ALA A 5 19.80 38.26 -58.76
N ALA A 6 18.72 37.92 -58.02
CA ALA A 6 18.64 37.89 -56.56
C ALA A 6 18.79 39.25 -55.82
N GLY A 7 17.78 39.66 -55.08
CA GLY A 7 17.73 39.33 -53.64
C GLY A 7 17.69 40.65 -52.86
N GLY A 8 17.13 40.77 -51.67
CA GLY A 8 16.64 39.78 -50.72
C GLY A 8 15.81 40.51 -49.65
N GLY A 9 15.14 39.72 -48.82
CA GLY A 9 14.21 40.19 -47.78
C GLY A 9 14.83 41.23 -46.84
N GLY A 10 14.13 42.35 -46.69
CA GLY A 10 14.33 43.26 -45.59
C GLY A 10 13.76 42.64 -44.32
N TYR A 11 14.62 42.03 -43.51
CA TYR A 11 14.30 41.81 -42.11
C TYR A 11 14.65 43.10 -41.38
N GLU A 12 13.63 43.87 -40.97
CA GLU A 12 13.79 44.99 -40.05
C GLU A 12 14.32 44.42 -38.72
N ARG A 13 15.66 44.46 -38.55
CA ARG A 13 16.29 44.21 -37.26
C ARG A 13 16.04 45.44 -36.39
N GLN A 14 14.84 45.54 -35.85
CA GLN A 14 14.61 46.43 -34.73
C GLN A 14 15.35 45.82 -33.54
N ASP A 15 16.59 46.26 -33.37
CA ASP A 15 17.46 45.90 -32.27
C ASP A 15 16.69 46.10 -30.97
N ALA A 16 16.40 44.99 -30.27
CA ALA A 16 15.85 45.07 -28.93
C ALA A 16 16.84 45.91 -28.10
N ASP A 17 16.40 47.07 -27.65
CA ASP A 17 17.22 48.03 -26.92
C ASP A 17 17.90 47.32 -25.74
N VAL A 18 19.23 47.27 -25.76
CA VAL A 18 20.05 46.53 -24.78
C VAL A 18 19.76 47.01 -23.36
N ARG A 19 19.41 48.29 -23.19
CA ARG A 19 19.04 48.86 -21.90
C ARG A 19 17.71 48.31 -21.42
N THR A 20 16.73 48.20 -22.32
CA THR A 20 15.42 47.59 -22.03
C THR A 20 15.57 46.11 -21.67
N LEU A 21 16.39 45.37 -22.42
CA LEU A 21 16.71 43.98 -22.12
C LEU A 21 17.42 43.83 -20.76
N ALA A 22 18.39 44.69 -20.46
CA ALA A 22 19.09 44.70 -19.19
C ALA A 22 18.16 45.02 -18.01
N TRP A 23 17.25 45.99 -18.15
CA TRP A 23 16.24 46.28 -17.13
C TRP A 23 15.24 45.14 -16.94
N LEU A 24 14.85 44.46 -18.01
CA LEU A 24 13.99 43.30 -17.93
C LEU A 24 14.67 42.15 -17.18
N LEU A 25 15.93 41.86 -17.50
CA LEU A 25 16.72 40.84 -16.80
C LEU A 25 16.95 41.21 -15.32
N ALA A 26 17.28 42.46 -15.04
CA ALA A 26 17.43 42.97 -13.69
C ALA A 26 16.11 42.87 -12.90
N GLY A 27 14.99 43.22 -13.54
CA GLY A 27 13.66 43.09 -12.96
C GLY A 27 13.28 41.64 -12.66
N LEU A 28 13.52 40.72 -13.60
CA LEU A 28 13.28 39.29 -13.43
C LEU A 28 14.12 38.71 -12.29
N LEU A 29 15.42 39.06 -12.25
CA LEU A 29 16.33 38.64 -11.19
C LEU A 29 15.87 39.18 -9.83
N THR A 30 15.48 40.46 -9.77
CA THR A 30 14.98 41.09 -8.55
C THR A 30 13.70 40.40 -8.07
N ALA A 31 12.75 40.14 -8.97
CA ALA A 31 11.51 39.44 -8.65
C ALA A 31 11.77 38.01 -8.14
N ALA A 32 12.71 37.28 -8.75
CA ALA A 32 13.12 35.95 -8.29
C ALA A 32 13.74 36.00 -6.88
N LEU A 33 14.63 36.96 -6.62
CA LEU A 33 15.23 37.13 -5.29
C LEU A 33 14.19 37.51 -4.23
N VAL A 34 13.23 38.38 -4.56
CA VAL A 34 12.12 38.73 -3.67
C VAL A 34 11.25 37.51 -3.39
N ALA A 35 10.93 36.70 -4.40
CA ALA A 35 10.14 35.49 -4.23
C ALA A 35 10.86 34.45 -3.34
N LEU A 36 12.16 34.23 -3.56
CA LEU A 36 12.98 33.34 -2.73
C LEU A 36 13.07 33.84 -1.29
N GLY A 37 13.30 35.14 -1.09
CA GLY A 37 13.35 35.75 0.24
C GLY A 37 12.01 35.68 0.97
N LEU A 38 10.90 35.91 0.27
CA LEU A 38 9.56 35.76 0.83
C LEU A 38 9.26 34.29 1.18
N MET A 39 9.67 33.34 0.34
CA MET A 39 9.51 31.92 0.60
C MET A 39 10.31 31.46 1.82
N ASP A 40 11.58 31.88 1.95
CA ASP A 40 12.41 31.59 3.14
C ASP A 40 11.83 32.23 4.41
N LEU A 41 11.36 33.48 4.35
CA LEU A 41 10.71 34.16 5.47
C LEU A 41 9.46 33.40 5.94
N LEU A 42 8.57 33.05 5.01
CA LEU A 42 7.34 32.30 5.32
C LEU A 42 7.69 30.90 5.84
N TYR A 43 8.62 30.20 5.20
CA TYR A 43 9.07 28.88 5.65
C TYR A 43 9.58 28.95 7.09
N ARG A 44 10.45 29.91 7.45
CA ARG A 44 10.94 30.05 8.83
C ARG A 44 9.82 30.39 9.81
N HIS A 45 8.87 31.24 9.41
CA HIS A 45 7.72 31.61 10.24
C HIS A 45 6.82 30.41 10.57
N PHE A 46 6.52 29.58 9.58
CA PHE A 46 5.65 28.40 9.73
C PHE A 46 6.40 27.17 10.24
N ALA A 47 7.60 26.87 9.74
CA ALA A 47 8.42 25.74 10.19
C ALA A 47 8.76 25.81 11.67
N SER A 48 8.93 27.01 12.25
CA SER A 48 9.12 27.18 13.70
C SER A 48 7.88 26.76 14.51
N ARG A 49 6.68 26.82 13.90
CA ARG A 49 5.41 26.36 14.47
C ARG A 49 5.16 24.87 14.18
N GLU A 50 5.48 24.41 12.98
CA GLU A 50 5.34 23.02 12.53
C GLU A 50 6.32 22.06 13.23
N ALA A 51 7.58 22.46 13.42
CA ALA A 51 8.59 21.64 14.10
C ALA A 51 8.23 21.33 15.57
N ARG A 52 7.38 22.14 16.19
CA ARG A 52 6.83 21.86 17.53
C ARG A 52 5.62 20.93 17.52
N ARG A 53 5.00 20.71 16.35
CA ARG A 53 3.78 19.92 16.17
C ARG A 53 4.01 18.58 15.46
N GLN A 54 5.10 18.45 14.71
CA GLN A 54 5.42 17.21 14.01
C GLN A 54 6.19 16.28 14.96
N PRO A 55 5.66 15.09 15.30
CA PRO A 55 6.49 14.04 15.87
C PRO A 55 7.62 13.72 14.88
N PRO A 56 8.83 13.38 15.36
CA PRO A 56 9.96 13.07 14.48
C PRO A 56 9.55 12.03 13.44
N PRO A 57 10.02 12.14 12.19
CA PRO A 57 9.63 11.22 11.13
C PRO A 57 9.88 9.79 11.61
N THR A 58 8.79 9.04 11.79
CA THR A 58 8.85 7.63 12.15
C THR A 58 9.55 6.91 11.01
N THR A 59 10.85 6.79 11.10
CA THR A 59 11.61 5.92 10.21
C THR A 59 11.05 4.52 10.44
N LEU A 60 10.53 3.89 9.38
CA LEU A 60 10.13 2.47 9.43
C LEU A 60 11.29 1.57 9.89
N ALA A 61 12.53 2.07 9.85
CA ALA A 61 13.72 1.46 10.42
C ALA A 61 13.70 1.32 11.95
N GLY A 62 13.00 2.20 12.68
CA GLY A 62 12.85 2.12 14.14
C GLY A 62 11.84 1.07 14.61
N THR A 63 10.95 0.61 13.73
CA THR A 63 9.90 -0.38 14.05
C THR A 63 10.32 -1.80 13.70
N ARG A 64 11.58 -2.05 13.31
CA ARG A 64 12.05 -3.39 12.91
C ARG A 64 11.95 -4.44 14.02
N ASN A 65 11.74 -4.01 15.27
CA ASN A 65 11.63 -4.88 16.44
C ASN A 65 10.25 -4.87 17.11
N SER A 66 9.25 -4.16 16.58
CA SER A 66 7.89 -4.27 17.11
C SER A 66 7.21 -5.42 16.39
N VAL A 67 7.23 -6.61 17.00
CA VAL A 67 6.36 -7.71 16.56
C VAL A 67 4.93 -7.15 16.57
N PRO A 68 4.20 -7.18 15.45
CA PRO A 68 2.84 -6.67 15.40
C PRO A 68 1.99 -7.34 16.48
N PRO A 69 1.12 -6.60 17.18
CA PRO A 69 0.17 -7.21 18.11
C PRO A 69 -0.69 -8.24 17.36
N GLU A 70 -1.16 -9.26 18.06
CA GLU A 70 -2.05 -10.26 17.47
C GLU A 70 -3.35 -9.59 16.97
N PRO A 71 -3.93 -10.06 15.84
CA PRO A 71 -3.58 -11.28 15.09
C PRO A 71 -2.41 -11.08 14.12
N ARG A 72 -1.46 -12.01 14.16
CA ARG A 72 -0.29 -12.02 13.27
C ARG A 72 -0.64 -12.74 11.98
N LEU A 73 0.10 -12.42 10.91
CA LEU A 73 0.04 -13.21 9.69
C LEU A 73 0.47 -14.65 10.00
N GLN A 74 -0.40 -15.61 9.70
CA GLN A 74 -0.11 -17.04 9.87
C GLN A 74 0.96 -17.44 8.85
N ASN A 75 2.12 -17.88 9.34
CA ASN A 75 3.27 -18.19 8.48
C ASN A 75 3.15 -19.55 7.76
N THR A 76 2.35 -20.48 8.30
CA THR A 76 2.26 -21.87 7.85
C THR A 76 0.80 -22.33 7.65
N PRO A 77 -0.01 -21.62 6.85
CA PRO A 77 -1.45 -21.92 6.72
C PRO A 77 -1.72 -23.33 6.20
N PHE A 78 -0.87 -23.85 5.32
CA PHE A 78 -1.05 -25.18 4.73
C PHE A 78 -0.79 -26.31 5.73
N GLU A 79 0.23 -26.19 6.59
CA GLU A 79 0.52 -27.22 7.60
C GLU A 79 -0.61 -27.33 8.63
N ASP A 80 -1.17 -26.20 9.04
CA ASP A 80 -2.27 -26.17 10.00
C ASP A 80 -3.55 -26.77 9.38
N LEU A 81 -3.82 -26.49 8.11
CA LEU A 81 -4.91 -27.15 7.37
C LEU A 81 -4.70 -28.65 7.25
N HIS A 82 -3.48 -29.11 6.98
CA HIS A 82 -3.17 -30.54 6.91
C HIS A 82 -3.37 -31.25 8.25
N LYS A 83 -2.96 -30.63 9.36
CA LYS A 83 -3.18 -31.17 10.72
C LYS A 83 -4.66 -31.25 11.03
N LEU A 84 -5.41 -30.18 10.78
CA LEU A 84 -6.86 -30.15 10.97
C LEU A 84 -7.54 -31.26 10.18
N ARG A 85 -7.17 -31.42 8.90
CA ARG A 85 -7.74 -32.48 8.05
C ARG A 85 -7.46 -33.88 8.60
N ALA A 86 -6.23 -34.13 9.05
CA ALA A 86 -5.87 -35.42 9.63
C ALA A 86 -6.63 -35.72 10.93
N GLU A 87 -6.88 -34.70 11.76
CA GLU A 87 -7.68 -34.84 12.99
C GLU A 87 -9.15 -35.12 12.68
N GLU A 88 -9.73 -34.44 11.69
CA GLU A 88 -11.09 -34.69 11.20
C GLU A 88 -11.24 -36.12 10.67
N ASP A 89 -10.34 -36.55 9.80
CA ASP A 89 -10.36 -37.90 9.22
C ASP A 89 -10.20 -38.97 10.31
N ALA A 90 -9.30 -38.75 11.28
CA ALA A 90 -9.15 -39.64 12.43
C ALA A 90 -10.42 -39.70 13.29
N ALA A 91 -11.11 -38.58 13.49
CA ALA A 91 -12.38 -38.55 14.21
C ALA A 91 -13.48 -39.29 13.45
N LEU A 92 -13.57 -39.13 12.12
CA LEU A 92 -14.57 -39.81 11.29
C LEU A 92 -14.37 -41.32 11.22
N ALA A 93 -13.12 -41.79 11.24
CA ALA A 93 -12.78 -43.20 11.11
C ALA A 93 -12.80 -43.98 12.44
N SER A 94 -12.94 -43.30 13.59
CA SER A 94 -12.77 -43.92 14.91
C SER A 94 -13.96 -43.71 15.85
N TYR A 95 -14.15 -44.70 16.71
CA TYR A 95 -15.06 -44.59 17.85
C TYR A 95 -14.51 -43.59 18.88
N GLY A 96 -15.41 -42.83 19.49
CA GLY A 96 -15.04 -41.89 20.53
C GLY A 96 -16.23 -41.46 21.36
N TRP A 97 -15.99 -40.87 22.52
CA TRP A 97 -17.07 -40.25 23.29
C TRP A 97 -17.23 -38.80 22.86
N VAL A 98 -18.46 -38.39 22.54
CA VAL A 98 -18.78 -36.97 22.31
C VAL A 98 -19.13 -36.32 23.65
N ASP A 99 -19.99 -36.97 24.43
CA ASP A 99 -20.30 -36.60 25.80
C ASP A 99 -20.47 -37.85 26.66
N ARG A 100 -19.53 -38.08 27.56
CA ARG A 100 -19.54 -39.24 28.46
C ARG A 100 -20.66 -39.18 29.49
N ARG A 101 -21.03 -37.97 29.96
CA ARG A 101 -22.06 -37.80 30.99
C ARG A 101 -23.45 -38.01 30.42
N ALA A 102 -23.68 -37.55 29.19
CA ALA A 102 -24.93 -37.78 28.47
C ALA A 102 -24.99 -39.17 27.80
N GLY A 103 -23.92 -39.95 27.83
CA GLY A 103 -23.88 -41.29 27.21
C GLY A 103 -23.77 -41.27 25.68
N ILE A 104 -23.33 -40.15 25.08
CA ILE A 104 -23.30 -39.96 23.63
C ILE A 104 -21.95 -40.40 23.06
N VAL A 105 -21.98 -41.40 22.18
CA VAL A 105 -20.81 -42.00 21.51
C VAL A 105 -20.80 -41.64 20.02
N ARG A 106 -19.62 -41.29 19.51
CA ARG A 106 -19.30 -41.20 18.09
C ARG A 106 -19.01 -42.60 17.55
N ILE A 107 -19.66 -42.93 16.44
CA ILE A 107 -19.40 -44.12 15.63
C ILE A 107 -18.66 -43.73 14.35
N PRO A 108 -17.81 -44.59 13.78
CA PRO A 108 -17.19 -44.36 12.48
C PRO A 108 -18.23 -44.12 11.40
N ILE A 109 -17.96 -43.17 10.50
CA ILE A 109 -18.94 -42.70 9.52
C ILE A 109 -19.37 -43.81 8.55
N GLU A 110 -18.47 -44.72 8.20
CA GLU A 110 -18.77 -45.88 7.34
C GLU A 110 -19.82 -46.79 8.00
N LYS A 111 -19.72 -46.99 9.32
CA LYS A 111 -20.69 -47.76 10.09
C LYS A 111 -22.01 -47.03 10.25
N ALA A 112 -21.98 -45.71 10.45
CA ALA A 112 -23.17 -44.88 10.44
C ALA A 112 -23.94 -45.01 9.10
N MET A 113 -23.23 -44.93 7.97
CA MET A 113 -23.84 -45.08 6.64
C MET A 113 -24.40 -46.48 6.40
N GLU A 114 -23.68 -47.54 6.81
CA GLU A 114 -24.14 -48.93 6.74
C GLU A 114 -25.45 -49.14 7.54
N MET A 115 -25.52 -48.60 8.75
CA MET A 115 -26.70 -48.68 9.60
C MET A 115 -27.85 -47.83 9.05
N ALA A 116 -27.58 -46.61 8.58
CA ALA A 116 -28.60 -45.73 8.00
C ALA A 116 -29.21 -46.34 6.71
N GLY A 117 -28.37 -46.92 5.85
CA GLY A 117 -28.81 -47.60 4.62
C GLY A 117 -29.65 -48.85 4.90
N ARG A 118 -29.37 -49.58 5.99
CA ARG A 118 -30.17 -50.74 6.43
C ARG A 118 -31.44 -50.34 7.20
N GLY A 119 -31.38 -49.26 7.97
CA GLY A 119 -32.46 -48.79 8.85
C GLY A 119 -33.48 -47.85 8.20
N GLY A 120 -33.19 -47.33 7.00
CA GLY A 120 -34.07 -46.41 6.27
C GLY A 120 -35.42 -46.99 5.80
N GLY A 121 -35.69 -48.28 6.03
CA GLY A 121 -36.97 -48.94 5.72
C GLY A 121 -37.95 -49.08 6.90
N GLY A 122 -37.58 -48.65 8.11
CA GLY A 122 -38.34 -48.97 9.33
C GLY A 122 -38.90 -47.74 10.05
N LYS A 123 -39.76 -46.95 9.39
CA LYS A 123 -40.56 -45.93 10.07
C LYS A 123 -41.89 -46.56 10.50
N ARG A 124 -42.03 -46.88 11.78
CA ARG A 124 -43.30 -47.01 12.50
C ARG A 124 -43.24 -46.09 13.72
#